data_AF-X0Z8R7-F1
#
_entry.id   AF-X0Z8R7-F1
#
_cell.length_a   1.000
_cell.length_b   1.000
_cell.length_c   1.000
_cell.angle_alpha   90.00
_cell.angle_beta   90.00
_cell.angle_gamma   90.00
#
_symmetry.space_group_name_H-M   'P 1'
#
loop_
_entity.id
_entity.type
_entity.pdbx_description
1 polymer ?
#
loop_
_entity_poly.entity_id
_entity_poly.type
_entity_poly.pdbx_seq_one_letter_code
_entity_poly.pdbx_strand_id
1 'polypeptide(L)'
;MQANVLAVQGSIAVAFLLFIIMTSNPFLRVSPAPFDGQGLNPVLQDPALAFHPPFLYAGYVGFSMAFSFAVAALIDGRIDAAWARWVRPWTLVAWMCLTLGIAMGSWWAYYELGWGGFWFWDPVENASFMPWLAGTALLHSALVMEKRDALKVWTILLAIITFSLSLMGTFLVRSGVLTSVHAFAVDPTRGVFILGIMAIFIGGSFALFAWRAPLLSKGGLFAPISREGSLVLNNLL
;
A
#
# COMPACT_ATOMS: atom_id res chain seq x y z
N MET A 1 -13.74 -14.89 10.60
CA MET A 1 -13.37 -13.53 10.16
C MET A 1 -12.33 -12.89 11.05
N GLN A 2 -12.63 -12.44 12.28
CA GLN A 2 -11.68 -11.67 13.10
C GLN A 2 -10.32 -12.36 13.33
N ALA A 3 -10.33 -13.65 13.70
CA ALA A 3 -9.10 -14.42 13.89
C ALA A 3 -8.24 -14.48 12.62
N ASN A 4 -8.87 -14.70 11.45
CA ASN A 4 -8.16 -14.76 10.17
C ASN A 4 -7.62 -13.40 9.74
N VAL A 5 -8.36 -12.31 9.97
CA VAL A 5 -7.87 -10.94 9.73
C VAL A 5 -6.63 -10.65 10.57
N LEU A 6 -6.68 -10.96 11.86
CA LEU A 6 -5.54 -10.77 12.77
C LEU A 6 -4.36 -11.69 12.42
N ALA A 7 -4.62 -12.93 11.98
CA ALA A 7 -3.57 -13.84 11.54
C ALA A 7 -2.86 -13.33 10.29
N VAL A 8 -3.60 -12.83 9.28
CA VAL A 8 -2.99 -12.24 8.08
C VAL A 8 -2.22 -10.98 8.45
N GLN A 9 -2.79 -10.07 9.23
CA GLN A 9 -2.10 -8.86 9.68
C GLN A 9 -0.82 -9.19 10.47
N GLY A 10 -0.91 -10.17 11.38
CA GLY A 10 0.21 -10.67 12.16
C GLY A 10 1.30 -11.29 11.28
N SER A 11 0.94 -12.01 10.23
CA SER A 11 1.91 -12.58 9.28
C SER A 11 2.70 -11.50 8.52
N ILE A 12 2.04 -10.40 8.14
CA ILE A 12 2.71 -9.23 7.53
C ILE A 12 3.69 -8.63 8.54
N ALA A 13 3.26 -8.44 9.79
CA ALA A 13 4.12 -7.92 10.85
C ALA A 13 5.34 -8.82 11.10
N VAL A 14 5.15 -10.14 11.18
CA VAL A 14 6.25 -11.11 11.33
C VAL A 14 7.23 -11.04 10.17
N ALA A 15 6.75 -10.96 8.93
CA ALA A 15 7.62 -10.85 7.76
C ALA A 15 8.50 -9.59 7.79
N PHE A 16 7.92 -8.44 8.17
CA PHE A 16 8.69 -7.19 8.30
C PHE A 16 9.60 -7.15 9.53
N LEU A 17 9.21 -7.79 10.65
CA LEU A 17 10.10 -7.96 11.80
C LEU A 17 11.30 -8.85 11.45
N LEU A 18 11.08 -9.94 10.71
CA LEU A 18 12.16 -10.78 10.19
C LEU A 18 13.07 -10.00 9.25
N PHE A 19 12.51 -9.19 8.35
CA PHE A 19 13.30 -8.28 7.51
C PHE A 19 14.19 -7.35 8.35
N ILE A 20 13.62 -6.70 9.37
CA ILE A 20 14.37 -5.81 10.27
C ILE A 20 15.51 -6.56 10.95
N ILE A 21 15.25 -7.73 11.56
CA ILE A 21 16.26 -8.47 12.31
C ILE A 21 17.37 -9.00 11.42
N MET A 22 17.03 -9.47 10.21
CA MET A 22 17.96 -10.21 9.35
C MET A 22 18.80 -9.32 8.45
N THR A 23 18.22 -8.26 7.87
CA THR A 23 18.90 -7.46 6.82
C THR A 23 18.95 -5.96 7.12
N SER A 24 18.22 -5.48 8.12
CA SER A 24 18.12 -4.05 8.44
C SER A 24 18.18 -3.74 9.93
N ASN A 25 18.99 -4.49 10.69
CA ASN A 25 19.00 -4.43 12.15
C ASN A 25 19.61 -3.11 12.66
N PRO A 26 18.82 -2.23 13.31
CA PRO A 26 19.30 -0.92 13.76
C PRO A 26 20.20 -1.00 15.00
N PHE A 27 20.31 -2.17 15.64
CA PHE A 27 21.10 -2.39 16.85
C PHE A 27 22.49 -2.96 16.58
N LEU A 28 22.87 -3.14 15.30
CA LEU A 28 24.23 -3.50 14.94
C LEU A 28 25.20 -2.39 15.38
N ARG A 29 26.18 -2.76 16.21
CA ARG A 29 27.13 -1.79 16.76
C ARG A 29 28.23 -1.49 15.75
N VAL A 30 28.50 -0.21 15.53
CA VAL A 30 29.65 0.27 14.77
C VAL A 30 30.83 0.41 15.73
N SER A 31 32.01 -0.09 15.32
CA SER A 31 33.25 0.02 16.09
C SER A 31 34.39 0.47 15.17
N PRO A 32 35.04 1.62 15.43
CA PRO A 32 34.76 2.57 16.52
C PRO A 32 33.41 3.28 16.32
N ALA A 33 32.72 3.60 17.43
CA ALA A 33 31.48 4.38 17.36
C ALA A 33 31.80 5.81 16.90
N PRO A 34 31.16 6.31 15.83
CA PRO A 34 31.38 7.68 15.39
C PRO A 34 30.75 8.66 16.38
N PHE A 35 31.30 9.88 16.46
CA PHE A 35 30.74 10.95 17.30
C PHE A 35 29.35 11.37 16.84
N ASP A 36 29.09 11.30 15.53
CA ASP A 36 27.80 11.57 14.91
C ASP A 36 27.44 10.51 13.86
N GLY A 37 26.14 10.36 13.59
CA GLY A 37 25.65 9.44 12.55
C GLY A 37 25.91 9.95 11.13
N GLN A 38 25.70 9.09 10.12
CA GLN A 38 25.82 9.50 8.71
C GLN A 38 24.82 10.59 8.29
N GLY A 39 23.75 10.78 9.07
CA GLY A 39 22.75 11.81 8.84
C GLY A 39 21.98 11.64 7.53
N LEU A 40 21.19 12.66 7.20
CA LEU A 40 20.63 12.82 5.86
C LEU A 40 21.55 13.71 5.03
N ASN A 41 21.44 13.63 3.71
CA ASN A 41 22.01 14.62 2.81
C ASN A 41 21.58 16.04 3.27
N PRO A 42 22.47 17.04 3.31
CA PRO A 42 22.13 18.40 3.74
C PRO A 42 20.85 18.98 3.12
N VAL A 43 20.56 18.72 1.83
CA VAL A 43 19.33 19.19 1.14
C VAL A 43 18.04 18.56 1.70
N LEU A 44 18.16 17.49 2.46
CA LEU A 44 17.04 16.77 3.07
C LEU A 44 16.87 17.15 4.56
N GLN A 45 17.74 17.98 5.12
CA GLN A 45 17.68 18.36 6.53
C GLN A 45 16.71 19.52 6.77
N ASP A 46 15.44 19.30 6.45
CA ASP A 46 14.38 20.29 6.61
C ASP A 46 13.22 19.77 7.49
N PRO A 47 12.67 20.57 8.42
CA PRO A 47 11.50 20.20 9.20
C PRO A 47 10.28 19.72 8.39
N ALA A 48 9.96 20.35 7.25
CA ALA A 48 8.90 19.95 6.34
C ALA A 48 9.17 18.58 5.69
N LEU A 49 10.44 18.21 5.45
CA LEU A 49 10.78 16.83 5.07
C LEU A 49 10.39 15.85 6.17
N ALA A 50 10.60 16.18 7.45
CA ALA A 50 10.33 15.25 8.54
C ALA A 50 8.83 14.90 8.70
N PHE A 51 7.91 15.77 8.27
CA PHE A 51 6.48 15.58 8.49
C PHE A 51 5.81 14.64 7.49
N HIS A 52 6.22 14.61 6.23
CA HIS A 52 5.51 13.82 5.21
C HIS A 52 5.73 12.29 5.28
N PRO A 53 6.93 11.75 5.62
CA PRO A 53 7.18 10.30 5.65
C PRO A 53 6.30 9.53 6.65
N PRO A 54 6.04 10.03 7.88
CA PRO A 54 5.09 9.40 8.79
C PRO A 54 3.70 9.19 8.18
N PHE A 55 3.19 10.18 7.43
CA PHE A 55 1.87 10.08 6.79
C PHE A 55 1.87 9.15 5.57
N LEU A 56 2.92 9.20 4.74
CA LEU A 56 3.09 8.24 3.63
C LEU A 56 3.14 6.81 4.18
N TYR A 57 3.94 6.57 5.22
CA TYR A 57 4.06 5.27 5.86
C TYR A 57 2.75 4.80 6.49
N ALA A 58 2.06 5.68 7.22
CA ALA A 58 0.74 5.39 7.77
C ALA A 58 -0.29 5.04 6.68
N GLY A 59 -0.20 5.68 5.51
CA GLY A 59 -1.03 5.34 4.35
C GLY A 59 -0.72 3.95 3.80
N TYR A 60 0.54 3.66 3.49
CA TYR A 60 0.97 2.35 2.97
C TYR A 60 0.65 1.20 3.93
N VAL A 61 1.01 1.35 5.20
CA VAL A 61 0.71 0.34 6.23
C VAL A 61 -0.79 0.26 6.49
N GLY A 62 -1.52 1.38 6.43
CA GLY A 62 -2.97 1.38 6.58
C GLY A 62 -3.67 0.50 5.56
N PHE A 63 -3.21 0.47 4.31
CA PHE A 63 -3.79 -0.43 3.28
C PHE A 63 -3.54 -1.92 3.56
N SER A 64 -2.58 -2.29 4.42
CA SER A 64 -2.43 -3.69 4.87
C SER A 64 -3.68 -4.21 5.58
N MET A 65 -4.44 -3.33 6.24
CA MET A 65 -5.67 -3.73 6.92
C MET A 65 -6.75 -4.14 5.91
N ALA A 66 -6.94 -3.35 4.84
CA ALA A 66 -7.87 -3.68 3.77
C ALA A 66 -7.48 -5.00 3.07
N PHE A 67 -6.19 -5.20 2.84
CA PHE A 67 -5.65 -6.47 2.34
C PHE A 67 -5.93 -7.65 3.28
N SER A 68 -5.66 -7.49 4.58
CA SER A 68 -5.89 -8.53 5.59
C SER A 68 -7.36 -8.95 5.66
N PHE A 69 -8.28 -7.98 5.56
CA PHE A 69 -9.71 -8.25 5.42
C PHE A 69 -10.05 -8.99 4.12
N ALA A 70 -9.44 -8.63 3.00
CA ALA A 70 -9.69 -9.28 1.71
C ALA A 70 -9.22 -10.74 1.71
N VAL A 71 -7.99 -11.00 2.15
CA VAL A 71 -7.43 -12.35 2.25
C VAL A 71 -8.23 -13.21 3.24
N ALA A 72 -8.56 -12.67 4.42
CA ALA A 72 -9.37 -13.39 5.40
C ALA A 72 -10.76 -13.74 4.85
N ALA A 73 -11.39 -12.85 4.10
CA ALA A 73 -12.69 -13.08 3.49
C ALA A 73 -12.63 -14.13 2.37
N LEU A 74 -11.54 -14.18 1.60
CA LEU A 74 -11.27 -15.25 0.63
C LEU A 74 -11.06 -16.60 1.33
N ILE A 75 -10.34 -16.65 2.46
CA ILE A 75 -10.16 -17.87 3.25
C ILE A 75 -11.52 -18.33 3.80
N ASP A 76 -12.29 -17.44 4.43
CA ASP A 76 -13.59 -17.77 5.03
C ASP A 76 -14.68 -18.08 3.99
N GLY A 77 -14.51 -17.61 2.75
CA GLY A 77 -15.53 -17.73 1.69
C GLY A 77 -16.77 -16.87 1.96
N ARG A 78 -16.65 -15.81 2.78
CA ARG A 78 -17.77 -14.95 3.20
C ARG A 78 -17.48 -13.50 2.85
N ILE A 79 -18.19 -13.00 1.84
CA ILE A 79 -18.04 -11.63 1.33
C ILE A 79 -19.43 -11.01 1.15
N ASP A 80 -19.80 -10.14 2.08
CA ASP A 80 -21.11 -9.48 2.14
C ASP A 80 -20.99 -7.96 2.34
N ALA A 81 -22.10 -7.25 2.26
CA ALA A 81 -22.15 -5.82 2.52
C ALA A 81 -21.62 -5.42 3.92
N ALA A 82 -21.68 -6.31 4.92
CA ALA A 82 -21.12 -6.04 6.24
C ALA A 82 -19.58 -5.98 6.21
N TRP A 83 -18.94 -6.88 5.47
CA TRP A 83 -17.49 -6.82 5.21
C TRP A 83 -17.07 -5.47 4.60
N ALA A 84 -17.82 -4.97 3.60
CA ALA A 84 -17.48 -3.69 2.96
C ALA A 84 -17.56 -2.52 3.94
N ARG A 85 -18.56 -2.52 4.83
CA ARG A 85 -18.72 -1.52 5.89
C ARG A 85 -17.58 -1.54 6.90
N TRP A 86 -16.99 -2.71 7.16
CA TRP A 86 -15.83 -2.83 8.04
C TRP A 86 -14.54 -2.37 7.38
N VAL A 87 -14.33 -2.69 6.09
CA VAL A 87 -13.11 -2.31 5.36
C VAL A 87 -13.05 -0.81 5.07
N ARG A 88 -14.18 -0.20 4.70
CA ARG A 88 -14.25 1.20 4.28
C ARG A 88 -13.56 2.20 5.22
N PRO A 89 -13.81 2.23 6.54
CA PRO A 89 -13.15 3.18 7.43
C PRO A 89 -11.62 3.01 7.46
N TRP A 90 -11.11 1.78 7.41
CA TRP A 90 -9.66 1.52 7.35
C TRP A 90 -9.05 2.02 6.06
N THR A 91 -9.69 1.72 4.93
CA THR A 91 -9.25 2.24 3.62
C THR A 91 -9.29 3.77 3.59
N LEU A 92 -10.31 4.39 4.18
CA LEU A 92 -10.46 5.84 4.19
C LEU A 92 -9.36 6.51 5.02
N VAL A 93 -9.06 5.99 6.22
CA VAL A 93 -7.97 6.50 7.06
C VAL A 93 -6.63 6.35 6.34
N ALA A 94 -6.35 5.17 5.76
CA ALA A 94 -5.13 4.94 4.98
C ALA A 94 -5.00 5.92 3.80
N TRP A 95 -6.09 6.09 3.03
CA TRP A 95 -6.14 7.00 1.90
C TRP A 95 -5.97 8.47 2.30
N MET A 96 -6.58 8.91 3.41
CA MET A 96 -6.40 10.28 3.94
C MET A 96 -4.95 10.51 4.37
N CYS A 97 -4.34 9.56 5.10
CA CYS A 97 -2.93 9.65 5.48
C CYS A 97 -2.03 9.72 4.25
N LEU A 98 -2.27 8.86 3.25
CA LEU A 98 -1.49 8.88 2.00
C LEU A 98 -1.66 10.20 1.25
N THR A 99 -2.89 10.74 1.18
CA THR A 99 -3.18 12.03 0.56
C THR A 99 -2.43 13.17 1.24
N LEU A 100 -2.44 13.20 2.58
CA LEU A 100 -1.68 14.19 3.35
C LEU A 100 -0.17 14.04 3.13
N GLY A 101 0.35 12.81 3.15
CA GLY A 101 1.76 12.53 2.89
C GLY A 101 2.19 13.01 1.50
N ILE A 102 1.41 12.70 0.46
CA ILE A 102 1.66 13.15 -0.91
C ILE A 102 1.59 14.67 -1.02
N ALA A 103 0.57 15.31 -0.43
CA ALA A 103 0.40 16.76 -0.50
C ALA A 103 1.53 17.51 0.21
N MET A 104 1.94 17.06 1.40
CA MET A 104 3.06 17.66 2.13
C MET A 104 4.39 17.40 1.42
N GLY A 105 4.62 16.20 0.90
CA GLY A 105 5.81 15.89 0.09
C GLY A 105 5.87 16.74 -1.18
N SER A 106 4.73 16.93 -1.85
CA SER A 106 4.60 17.81 -3.02
C SER A 106 4.93 19.26 -2.71
N TRP A 107 4.39 19.77 -1.60
CA TRP A 107 4.71 21.12 -1.12
C TRP A 107 6.19 21.24 -0.80
N TRP A 108 6.74 20.26 -0.07
CA TRP A 108 8.15 20.23 0.28
C TRP A 108 9.07 20.27 -0.94
N ALA A 109 8.87 19.34 -1.86
CA ALA A 109 9.66 19.24 -3.07
C ALA A 109 9.55 20.51 -3.94
N TYR A 110 8.38 21.16 -3.99
CA TYR A 110 8.22 22.40 -4.74
C TYR A 110 9.10 23.53 -4.17
N TYR A 111 9.15 23.69 -2.85
CA TYR A 111 9.88 24.81 -2.27
C TYR A 111 11.40 24.51 -2.14
N GLU A 112 11.79 23.27 -1.83
CA GLU A 112 13.20 22.89 -1.61
C GLU A 112 13.91 22.51 -2.91
N LEU A 113 13.21 21.83 -3.83
CA LEU A 113 13.78 21.33 -5.10
C LEU A 113 13.34 22.13 -6.33
N GLY A 114 12.46 23.13 -6.17
CA GLY A 114 12.01 24.04 -7.23
C GLY A 114 11.19 23.36 -8.33
N TRP A 115 11.35 23.82 -9.59
CA TRP A 115 10.67 23.28 -10.79
C TRP A 115 11.25 21.94 -11.29
N GLY A 116 11.72 21.13 -10.34
CA GLY A 116 12.19 19.76 -10.46
C GLY A 116 11.78 18.87 -9.28
N GLY A 117 10.72 19.26 -8.53
CA GLY A 117 10.20 18.57 -7.34
C GLY A 117 9.31 17.33 -7.61
N PHE A 118 8.18 17.18 -6.88
CA PHE A 118 7.33 15.95 -6.85
C PHE A 118 6.83 15.44 -8.21
N TRP A 119 6.87 16.30 -9.22
CA TRP A 119 6.41 16.05 -10.59
C TRP A 119 7.54 15.99 -11.62
N PHE A 120 8.81 15.98 -11.18
CA PHE A 120 9.98 15.72 -12.01
C PHE A 120 10.28 14.23 -12.13
N TRP A 121 9.22 13.41 -12.08
CA TRP A 121 9.25 11.97 -12.31
C TRP A 121 10.19 11.18 -11.38
N ASP A 122 10.40 11.61 -10.13
CA ASP A 122 11.09 10.76 -9.17
C ASP A 122 10.33 9.43 -9.02
N PRO A 123 11.00 8.28 -9.22
CA PRO A 123 10.30 7.01 -9.22
C PRO A 123 9.65 6.64 -7.89
N VAL A 124 10.19 7.12 -6.77
CA VAL A 124 9.65 6.84 -5.43
C VAL A 124 8.39 7.66 -5.16
N GLU A 125 8.38 8.93 -5.57
CA GLU A 125 7.18 9.77 -5.49
C GLU A 125 6.04 9.19 -6.35
N ASN A 126 6.34 8.77 -7.57
CA ASN A 126 5.38 8.08 -8.45
C ASN A 126 4.86 6.76 -7.85
N ALA A 127 5.73 6.03 -7.14
CA ALA A 127 5.32 4.80 -6.47
C ALA A 127 4.26 5.04 -5.38
N SER A 128 4.21 6.23 -4.79
CA SER A 128 3.16 6.61 -3.82
C SER A 128 1.83 6.96 -4.46
N PHE A 129 1.86 7.41 -5.71
CA PHE A 129 0.65 7.76 -6.45
C PHE A 129 -0.14 6.52 -6.89
N MET A 130 0.53 5.42 -7.23
CA MET A 130 -0.15 4.18 -7.66
C MET A 130 -1.12 3.59 -6.61
N PRO A 131 -0.72 3.34 -5.34
CA PRO A 131 -1.65 2.88 -4.32
C PRO A 131 -2.70 3.94 -3.96
N TRP A 132 -2.41 5.24 -4.15
CA TRP A 132 -3.41 6.30 -3.97
C TRP A 132 -4.54 6.21 -5.00
N LEU A 133 -4.21 5.98 -6.28
CA LEU A 133 -5.20 5.74 -7.34
C LEU A 133 -6.01 4.47 -7.09
N ALA A 134 -5.34 3.35 -6.83
CA ALA A 134 -6.01 2.09 -6.53
C ALA A 134 -6.87 2.18 -5.26
N GLY A 135 -6.40 2.88 -4.24
CA GLY A 135 -7.14 3.15 -3.00
C GLY A 135 -8.37 4.02 -3.22
N THR A 136 -8.29 5.00 -4.14
CA THR A 136 -9.46 5.79 -4.57
C THR A 136 -10.50 4.90 -5.22
N ALA A 137 -10.11 4.05 -6.17
CA ALA A 137 -11.00 3.06 -6.80
C ALA A 137 -11.61 2.11 -5.75
N LEU A 138 -10.81 1.64 -4.79
CA LEU A 138 -11.24 0.77 -3.71
C LEU A 138 -12.32 1.42 -2.83
N LEU A 139 -12.16 2.70 -2.46
CA LEU A 139 -13.16 3.42 -1.67
C LEU A 139 -14.51 3.50 -2.38
N HIS A 140 -14.51 3.84 -3.67
CA HIS A 140 -15.72 3.89 -4.48
C HIS A 140 -16.36 2.51 -4.64
N SER A 141 -15.55 1.48 -4.91
CA SER A 141 -16.02 0.11 -5.03
C SER A 141 -16.63 -0.42 -3.73
N ALA A 142 -15.98 -0.16 -2.58
CA ALA A 142 -16.47 -0.55 -1.27
C ALA A 142 -17.81 0.12 -0.92
N LEU A 143 -18.01 1.39 -1.29
CA LEU A 143 -19.29 2.07 -1.10
C LEU A 143 -20.43 1.44 -1.91
N VAL A 144 -20.16 1.06 -3.17
CA VAL A 144 -21.14 0.35 -4.01
C VAL A 144 -21.45 -1.01 -3.41
N MET A 145 -20.42 -1.74 -2.99
CA MET A 145 -20.57 -3.05 -2.36
C MET A 145 -21.39 -2.99 -1.07
N GLU A 146 -21.14 -2.02 -0.20
CA GLU A 146 -21.89 -1.84 1.04
C GLU A 146 -23.37 -1.52 0.79
N LYS A 147 -23.66 -0.66 -0.19
CA LYS A 147 -25.03 -0.18 -0.43
C LYS A 147 -25.87 -1.09 -1.33
N ARG A 148 -25.22 -1.84 -2.23
CA ARG A 148 -25.89 -2.59 -3.32
C ARG A 148 -25.52 -4.07 -3.35
N ASP A 149 -24.65 -4.54 -2.45
CA ASP A 149 -24.13 -5.91 -2.42
C ASP A 149 -23.56 -6.38 -3.78
N ALA A 150 -22.97 -5.44 -4.52
CA ALA A 150 -22.43 -5.65 -5.86
C ALA A 150 -20.93 -5.33 -5.94
N LEU A 151 -20.27 -5.65 -7.06
CA LEU A 151 -18.81 -5.46 -7.24
C LEU A 151 -17.89 -6.22 -6.27
N LYS A 152 -18.39 -7.22 -5.53
CA LYS A 152 -17.61 -7.99 -4.53
C LYS A 152 -16.23 -8.43 -5.01
N VAL A 153 -16.18 -9.08 -6.18
CA VAL A 153 -14.93 -9.58 -6.78
C VAL A 153 -13.97 -8.42 -7.07
N TRP A 154 -14.49 -7.30 -7.58
CA TRP A 154 -13.70 -6.12 -7.91
C TRP A 154 -13.17 -5.41 -6.65
N THR A 155 -14.00 -5.27 -5.62
CA THR A 155 -13.58 -4.65 -4.36
C THR A 155 -12.46 -5.44 -3.69
N ILE A 156 -12.52 -6.78 -3.71
CA ILE A 156 -11.47 -7.65 -3.19
C ILE A 156 -10.19 -7.54 -4.01
N LEU A 157 -10.31 -7.55 -5.34
CA LEU A 157 -9.18 -7.39 -6.24
C LEU A 157 -8.47 -6.04 -6.01
N LEU A 158 -9.22 -4.96 -5.89
CA LEU A 158 -8.70 -3.63 -5.59
C LEU A 158 -7.99 -3.59 -4.23
N ALA A 159 -8.54 -4.22 -3.19
CA ALA A 159 -7.88 -4.31 -1.88
C ALA A 159 -6.52 -5.02 -1.97
N ILE A 160 -6.43 -6.09 -2.77
CA ILE A 160 -5.17 -6.81 -3.02
C ILE A 160 -4.18 -5.92 -3.80
N ILE A 161 -4.64 -5.28 -4.87
CA ILE A 161 -3.80 -4.42 -5.72
C ILE A 161 -3.27 -3.22 -4.94
N THR A 162 -4.10 -2.52 -4.17
CA THR A 162 -3.70 -1.32 -3.42
C THR A 162 -2.57 -1.61 -2.44
N PHE A 163 -2.65 -2.72 -1.69
CA PHE A 163 -1.55 -3.10 -0.79
C PHE A 163 -0.33 -3.63 -1.55
N SER A 164 -0.54 -4.36 -2.65
CA SER A 164 0.56 -4.83 -3.52
C SER A 164 1.39 -3.67 -4.07
N LEU A 165 0.73 -2.57 -4.47
CA LEU A 165 1.38 -1.35 -4.93
C LEU A 165 2.12 -0.62 -3.79
N SER A 166 1.57 -0.64 -2.57
CA SER A 166 2.25 -0.11 -1.37
C SER A 166 3.53 -0.90 -1.03
N LEU A 167 3.46 -2.24 -1.13
CA LEU A 167 4.62 -3.15 -0.99
C LEU A 167 5.67 -2.93 -2.08
N MET A 168 5.23 -2.75 -3.33
CA MET A 168 6.11 -2.40 -4.44
C MET A 168 6.88 -1.11 -4.17
N GLY A 169 6.23 -0.07 -3.63
CA GLY A 169 6.91 1.16 -3.22
C GLY A 169 8.05 0.91 -2.23
N THR A 170 7.85 0.00 -1.26
CA THR A 170 8.91 -0.39 -0.31
C THR A 170 10.08 -1.06 -1.01
N PHE A 171 9.81 -1.94 -1.99
CA PHE A 171 10.85 -2.57 -2.80
C PHE A 171 11.64 -1.55 -3.61
N LEU A 172 10.97 -0.62 -4.30
CA LEU A 172 11.63 0.38 -5.14
C LEU A 172 12.59 1.27 -4.32
N VAL A 173 12.17 1.68 -3.12
CA VAL A 173 12.97 2.55 -2.23
C VAL A 173 14.21 1.85 -1.66
N ARG A 174 14.16 0.52 -1.46
CA ARG A 174 15.19 -0.23 -0.71
C ARG A 174 16.06 -1.15 -1.57
N SER A 175 15.62 -1.50 -2.77
CA SER A 175 16.29 -2.50 -3.62
C SER A 175 17.52 -1.96 -4.37
N GLY A 176 17.59 -0.66 -4.60
CA GLY A 176 18.65 -0.05 -5.44
C GLY A 176 18.47 -0.25 -6.93
N VAL A 177 17.32 -0.78 -7.36
CA VAL A 177 17.01 -0.98 -8.79
C VAL A 177 16.80 0.34 -9.52
N LEU A 178 16.35 1.39 -8.80
CA LEU A 178 16.12 2.72 -9.33
C LEU A 178 16.95 3.75 -8.58
N THR A 179 17.45 4.76 -9.30
CA THR A 179 18.06 5.97 -8.72
C THR A 179 16.98 6.95 -8.31
N SER A 180 16.98 7.37 -7.04
CA SER A 180 16.04 8.35 -6.48
C SER A 180 16.70 9.07 -5.30
N VAL A 181 16.33 10.34 -5.08
CA VAL A 181 16.75 11.10 -3.88
C VAL A 181 16.10 10.57 -2.60
N HIS A 182 15.01 9.82 -2.74
CA HIS A 182 14.26 9.18 -1.65
C HIS A 182 14.69 7.72 -1.42
N ALA A 183 15.71 7.23 -2.14
CA ALA A 183 16.26 5.90 -1.92
C ALA A 183 17.27 5.93 -0.77
N PHE A 184 16.89 5.37 0.37
CA PHE A 184 17.74 5.32 1.58
C PHE A 184 18.17 3.90 1.89
N ALA A 185 19.39 3.76 2.42
CA ALA A 185 19.92 2.51 2.94
C ALA A 185 19.76 1.37 1.90
N VAL A 186 20.16 1.66 0.67
CA VAL A 186 20.08 0.78 -0.48
C VAL A 186 21.03 -0.40 -0.30
N ASP A 187 20.51 -1.62 -0.35
CA ASP A 187 21.30 -2.84 -0.22
C ASP A 187 20.61 -3.99 -1.01
N PRO A 188 21.31 -4.67 -1.93
CA PRO A 188 20.74 -5.77 -2.70
C PRO A 188 20.13 -6.90 -1.85
N THR A 189 20.70 -7.19 -0.68
CA THR A 189 20.17 -8.21 0.24
C THR A 189 18.81 -7.81 0.81
N ARG A 190 18.60 -6.51 1.09
CA ARG A 190 17.30 -5.97 1.50
C ARG A 190 16.30 -6.05 0.35
N GLY A 191 16.73 -5.70 -0.86
CA GLY A 191 15.93 -5.82 -2.07
C GLY A 191 15.42 -7.24 -2.31
N VAL A 192 16.32 -8.24 -2.25
CA VAL A 192 15.98 -9.66 -2.40
C VAL A 192 15.04 -10.14 -1.31
N PHE A 193 15.24 -9.72 -0.06
CA PHE A 193 14.34 -10.10 1.05
C PHE A 193 12.93 -9.54 0.84
N ILE A 194 12.82 -8.25 0.48
CA ILE A 194 11.52 -7.62 0.20
C ILE A 194 10.86 -8.25 -1.03
N LEU A 195 11.63 -8.64 -2.05
CA LEU A 195 11.12 -9.39 -3.19
C LEU A 195 10.50 -10.73 -2.76
N GLY A 196 11.11 -11.43 -1.79
CA GLY A 196 10.54 -12.62 -1.16
C GLY A 196 9.22 -12.33 -0.44
N ILE A 197 9.14 -11.24 0.35
CA ILE A 197 7.90 -10.78 0.98
C ILE A 197 6.83 -10.54 -0.09
N MET A 198 7.17 -9.83 -1.16
CA MET A 198 6.25 -9.56 -2.27
C MET A 198 5.78 -10.85 -2.93
N ALA A 199 6.68 -11.78 -3.25
CA ALA A 199 6.31 -13.06 -3.85
C ALA A 199 5.29 -13.83 -3.00
N ILE A 200 5.48 -13.84 -1.67
CA ILE A 200 4.58 -14.50 -0.73
C ILE A 200 3.22 -13.78 -0.65
N PHE A 201 3.21 -12.48 -0.36
CA PHE A 201 1.95 -11.78 -0.10
C PHE A 201 1.21 -11.43 -1.39
N ILE A 202 1.88 -10.90 -2.40
CA ILE A 202 1.28 -10.55 -3.68
C ILE A 202 0.95 -11.83 -4.45
N GLY A 203 1.94 -12.69 -4.69
CA GLY A 203 1.72 -13.95 -5.40
C GLY A 203 0.73 -14.87 -4.70
N GLY A 204 0.85 -15.04 -3.38
CA GLY A 204 -0.07 -15.86 -2.59
C GLY A 204 -1.50 -15.32 -2.58
N SER A 205 -1.69 -14.01 -2.42
CA SER A 205 -3.02 -13.40 -2.43
C SER A 205 -3.69 -13.47 -3.81
N PHE A 206 -2.95 -13.25 -4.91
CA PHE A 206 -3.49 -13.40 -6.26
C PHE A 206 -3.80 -14.85 -6.62
N ALA A 207 -2.96 -15.81 -6.20
CA ALA A 207 -3.25 -17.23 -6.37
C ALA A 207 -4.51 -17.64 -5.59
N LEU A 208 -4.64 -17.19 -4.34
CA LEU A 208 -5.83 -17.41 -3.53
C LEU A 208 -7.07 -16.76 -4.16
N PHE A 209 -6.94 -15.53 -4.65
CA PHE A 209 -8.01 -14.83 -5.35
C PHE A 209 -8.45 -15.62 -6.59
N ALA A 210 -7.51 -16.03 -7.45
CA ALA A 210 -7.82 -16.80 -8.66
C ALA A 210 -8.53 -18.13 -8.33
N TRP A 211 -8.11 -18.80 -7.25
CA TRP A 211 -8.74 -20.04 -6.79
C TRP A 211 -10.16 -19.82 -6.24
N ARG A 212 -10.37 -18.75 -5.46
CA ARG A 212 -11.65 -18.52 -4.75
C ARG A 212 -12.64 -17.67 -5.55
N ALA A 213 -12.19 -16.89 -6.54
CA ALA A 213 -13.03 -16.00 -7.34
C ALA A 213 -14.26 -16.67 -7.98
N PRO A 214 -14.19 -17.91 -8.50
CA PRO A 214 -15.37 -18.59 -9.05
C PRO A 214 -16.47 -18.88 -8.02
N LEU A 215 -16.11 -18.99 -6.74
CA LEU A 215 -17.04 -19.27 -5.63
C LEU A 215 -17.68 -17.98 -5.09
N LEU A 216 -17.17 -16.81 -5.47
CA LEU A 216 -17.75 -15.54 -5.08
C LEU A 216 -18.99 -15.29 -5.92
N SER A 217 -20.16 -15.31 -5.27
CA SER A 217 -21.43 -14.96 -5.93
C SER A 217 -21.28 -13.61 -6.63
N LYS A 218 -21.54 -13.58 -7.94
CA LYS A 218 -21.74 -12.32 -8.66
C LYS A 218 -22.96 -11.67 -8.02
N GLY A 219 -22.78 -10.53 -7.36
CA GLY A 219 -23.88 -9.72 -6.83
C GLY A 219 -24.77 -9.19 -7.97
N GLY A 220 -25.68 -8.27 -7.64
CA GLY A 220 -26.70 -7.77 -8.58
C GLY A 220 -26.16 -7.40 -9.97
N LEU A 221 -26.89 -7.81 -11.02
CA LEU A 221 -26.65 -7.42 -12.40
C LEU A 221 -26.93 -5.92 -12.56
N PHE A 222 -25.99 -5.17 -13.14
CA PHE A 222 -26.20 -3.76 -13.48
C PHE A 222 -26.76 -3.62 -14.89
N ALA A 223 -27.62 -2.61 -15.10
CA ALA A 223 -28.00 -2.20 -16.45
C ALA A 223 -26.78 -1.57 -17.15
N PRO A 224 -26.57 -1.79 -18.47
CA PRO A 224 -25.39 -1.29 -19.20
C PRO A 224 -25.23 0.25 -19.17
N ILE A 225 -26.34 0.98 -19.11
CA ILE A 225 -26.37 2.45 -18.95
C ILE A 225 -26.97 2.75 -17.58
N SER A 226 -26.12 2.82 -16.56
CA SER A 226 -26.51 3.23 -15.22
C SER A 226 -25.35 3.95 -14.53
N ARG A 227 -25.63 4.61 -13.40
CA ARG A 227 -24.58 5.24 -12.57
C ARG A 227 -23.54 4.22 -12.11
N GLU A 228 -23.98 3.00 -11.85
CA GLU A 228 -23.16 1.87 -11.48
C GLU A 228 -22.34 1.35 -12.68
N GLY A 229 -22.94 1.28 -13.87
CA GLY A 229 -22.20 0.98 -15.10
C GLY A 229 -21.11 2.00 -15.41
N SER A 230 -21.37 3.30 -15.21
CA SER A 230 -20.35 4.35 -15.35
C SER A 230 -19.25 4.26 -14.28
N LEU A 231 -19.56 3.78 -13.07
CA LEU A 231 -18.55 3.50 -12.04
C LEU A 231 -17.66 2.32 -12.42
N VAL A 232 -18.23 1.25 -13.01
CA VAL A 232 -17.42 0.14 -13.54
C VAL A 232 -16.54 0.61 -14.68
N LEU A 233 -17.10 1.39 -15.62
CA LEU A 233 -16.34 1.96 -16.74
C LEU A 233 -15.23 2.91 -16.26
N ASN A 234 -15.50 3.77 -15.27
CA ASN A 234 -14.50 4.66 -14.67
C ASN A 234 -13.39 3.92 -13.93
N ASN A 235 -13.64 2.71 -13.43
CA ASN A 235 -12.59 1.87 -12.84
C ASN A 235 -11.78 1.09 -13.89
N LEU A 236 -12.25 1.01 -15.14
CA LEU A 236 -11.58 0.29 -16.23
C LEU A 236 -10.77 1.22 -17.15
N LEU A 237 -11.11 2.52 -17.18
CA LEU A 237 -10.39 3.58 -17.91
C LEU A 237 -9.28 4.18 -17.05
#